data_AF-A0A3N1Q030-F1
#
_entry.id   AF-A0A3N1Q030-F1
#
_cell.length_a   1.000
_cell.length_b   1.000
_cell.length_c   1.000
_cell.angle_alpha   90.00
_cell.angle_beta   90.00
_cell.angle_gamma   90.00
#
_symmetry.space_group_name_H-M   'P 1'
#
loop_
_entity.id
_entity.type
_entity.pdbx_description
1 polymer ?
#
loop_
_entity_poly.entity_id
_entity_poly.type
_entity_poly.pdbx_seq_one_letter_code
_entity_poly.pdbx_strand_id
1 'polypeptide(L)' 'MSVQDDLAAVRRRLQDLEHTVEELERRVGTGQTAPPAPASGRAASMVTIPDAPYDAGQWTDVDDEGLGARDRHAP' A
#
# COMPACT_ATOMS: atom_id res chain seq x y z
N MET A 1 7.27 43.20 5.53
CA MET A 1 7.33 42.03 6.42
C MET A 1 8.79 41.77 6.72
N SER A 2 9.15 41.55 7.98
CA SER A 2 10.56 41.44 8.41
C SER A 2 11.05 40.01 8.20
N VAL A 3 12.30 39.86 7.74
CA VAL A 3 12.99 38.56 7.64
C VAL A 3 13.00 37.81 8.97
N GLN A 4 12.97 38.55 10.09
CA GLN A 4 12.87 37.97 11.44
C GLN A 4 11.49 37.33 11.69
N ASP A 5 10.41 37.95 11.18
CA ASP A 5 9.05 37.41 11.29
C ASP A 5 8.91 36.16 10.43
N ASP A 6 9.49 36.18 9.21
CA ASP A 6 9.49 35.04 8.30
C ASP A 6 10.27 33.85 8.88
N LEU A 7 11.41 34.10 9.52
CA LEU A 7 12.19 33.07 10.21
C LEU A 7 11.42 32.47 11.39
N ALA A 8 10.74 33.31 12.18
CA ALA A 8 9.90 32.85 13.28
C ALA A 8 8.72 32.00 12.77
N ALA A 9 8.10 32.39 11.65
CA ALA A 9 7.03 31.64 11.01
C ALA A 9 7.51 30.28 10.47
N VAL A 10 8.67 30.22 9.83
CA VAL A 10 9.27 28.95 9.35
C VAL A 10 9.59 28.05 10.54
N ARG A 11 10.21 28.58 11.60
CA ARG A 11 10.50 27.80 12.81
C ARG A 11 9.24 27.21 13.43
N ARG A 12 8.16 27.99 13.54
CA ARG A 12 6.86 27.51 14.01
C ARG A 12 6.33 26.35 13.14
N ARG A 13 6.35 26.52 11.81
CA ARG A 13 5.89 25.50 10.87
C ARG A 13 6.69 24.20 10.96
N LEU A 14 7.99 24.28 11.18
CA LEU A 14 8.84 23.11 11.39
C LEU A 14 8.47 22.38 12.68
N GLN A 15 8.26 23.10 13.77
CA GLN A 15 7.82 22.51 15.05
C GLN A 15 6.43 21.84 14.93
N ASP A 16 5.50 22.48 14.22
CA ASP A 16 4.18 21.90 13.96
C ASP A 16 4.31 20.62 13.12
N LEU A 17 5.18 20.62 12.09
CA LEU A 17 5.45 19.43 11.28
C LEU A 17 6.04 18.29 12.11
N GLU A 18 7.06 18.56 12.93
CA GLU A 18 7.66 17.57 13.84
C GLU A 18 6.61 16.93 14.75
N HIS A 19 5.73 17.73 15.37
CA HIS A 19 4.66 17.22 16.21
C HIS A 19 3.66 16.34 15.43
N THR A 20 3.29 16.74 14.21
CA THR A 20 2.38 15.93 13.39
C THR A 20 2.98 14.60 12.96
N VAL A 21 4.29 14.57 12.69
CA VAL A 21 5.02 13.34 12.36
C VAL A 21 5.09 12.43 13.58
N GLU A 22 5.41 12.95 14.76
CA GLU A 22 5.44 12.15 16.01
C GLU A 22 4.06 11.54 16.33
N GLU A 23 2.97 12.31 16.14
CA GLU A 23 1.61 11.79 16.29
C GLU A 23 1.30 10.69 15.26
N LEU A 24 1.72 10.87 14.01
CA LEU A 24 1.53 9.88 12.96
C LEU A 24 2.32 8.60 13.27
N GLU A 25 3.59 8.72 13.66
CA GLU A 25 4.43 7.60 14.06
C GLU A 25 3.85 6.85 15.25
N ARG A 26 3.33 7.56 16.26
CA ARG A 26 2.63 6.95 17.38
C ARG A 26 1.40 6.19 16.90
N ARG A 27 0.56 6.78 16.05
CA ARG A 27 -0.65 6.11 15.51
C ARG A 27 -0.31 4.88 14.68
N VAL A 28 0.70 4.98 13.81
CA VAL A 28 1.17 3.87 12.96
C VAL A 28 1.84 2.78 13.81
N GLY A 29 2.69 3.15 14.77
CA GLY A 29 3.38 2.24 15.68
C GLY A 29 2.43 1.53 16.64
N THR A 30 1.36 2.20 17.09
CA THR A 30 0.27 1.55 17.85
C THR A 30 -0.54 0.57 17.00
N GLY A 31 -0.56 0.73 15.67
CA GLY A 31 -1.17 -0.22 14.74
C GLY A 31 -0.32 -1.45 14.43
N GLN A 32 0.97 -1.43 14.77
CA GLN A 32 1.89 -2.57 14.59
C GLN A 32 2.13 -3.37 15.88
N THR A 33 1.60 -2.91 17.01
CA THR A 33 1.74 -3.63 18.28
C THR A 33 0.61 -4.65 18.43
N ALA A 34 0.98 -5.90 18.14
CA ALA A 34 0.25 -7.15 18.29
C ALA A 34 -0.76 -7.48 17.18
N PRO A 35 -0.69 -8.70 16.59
CA PRO A 35 -1.79 -9.19 15.78
C PRO A 35 -3.06 -9.21 16.65
N PRO A 36 -4.21 -8.72 16.16
CA PRO A 36 -5.45 -8.90 16.90
C PRO A 36 -5.65 -10.40 17.10
N ALA A 37 -5.83 -10.84 18.35
CA ALA A 37 -6.31 -12.18 18.63
C ALA A 37 -7.53 -12.43 17.73
N PRO A 38 -7.65 -13.58 17.06
CA PRO A 38 -8.70 -13.78 16.09
C PRO A 38 -10.04 -13.61 16.80
N ALA A 39 -10.74 -12.52 16.49
CA ALA A 39 -12.14 -12.39 16.82
C ALA A 39 -12.83 -13.56 16.11
N SER A 40 -13.32 -14.54 16.86
CA SER A 40 -13.97 -15.75 16.35
C SER A 40 -15.14 -15.49 15.38
N GLY A 41 -15.54 -14.22 15.17
CA GLY A 41 -16.53 -13.81 14.17
C GLY A 41 -15.99 -13.41 12.79
N ARG A 42 -14.70 -13.08 12.60
CA ARG A 42 -14.17 -12.64 11.27
C ARG A 42 -13.53 -13.75 10.45
N ALA A 43 -13.15 -14.86 11.08
CA ALA A 43 -12.63 -16.04 10.37
C ALA A 43 -13.67 -16.71 9.45
N ALA A 44 -14.97 -16.44 9.65
CA ALA A 44 -16.05 -17.05 8.88
C ALA A 44 -16.12 -16.58 7.41
N SER A 45 -15.37 -15.55 7.01
CA SER A 45 -15.30 -15.07 5.61
C SER A 45 -13.93 -15.27 4.96
N MET A 46 -13.02 -16.00 5.61
CA MET A 46 -11.76 -16.39 4.98
C MET A 46 -12.00 -17.59 4.06
N VAL A 47 -11.86 -17.37 2.75
CA VAL A 47 -11.87 -18.46 1.77
C VAL A 47 -10.49 -19.08 1.77
N THR A 48 -10.40 -20.37 2.13
CA THR A 48 -9.15 -21.13 2.06
C THR A 48 -8.77 -21.29 0.59
N ILE A 49 -7.68 -20.63 0.18
CA ILE A 49 -7.07 -20.84 -1.14
C ILE A 49 -6.24 -22.14 -1.04
N PRO A 50 -6.51 -23.15 -1.87
CA PRO A 50 -5.70 -24.36 -1.88
C PRO A 50 -4.29 -24.09 -2.41
N ASP A 51 -3.27 -24.68 -1.77
CA ASP A 51 -1.87 -24.65 -2.23
C ASP A 51 -1.62 -25.59 -3.44
N ALA A 52 -2.68 -26.15 -4.02
CA ALA A 52 -2.57 -26.99 -5.21
C ALA A 52 -2.15 -26.12 -6.41
N PRO A 53 -1.23 -26.59 -7.26
CA PRO A 53 -0.86 -25.87 -8.47
C PRO A 53 -2.10 -25.66 -9.34
N TYR A 54 -2.25 -24.46 -9.88
CA TYR A 54 -3.31 -24.16 -10.84
C TYR A 54 -3.20 -25.06 -12.07
N ASP A 55 -4.33 -25.43 -12.65
CA ASP A 55 -4.36 -26.19 -13.89
C ASP A 55 -3.81 -25.33 -15.04
N ALA A 56 -2.74 -25.80 -15.68
CA ALA A 56 -2.07 -25.12 -16.77
C ALA A 56 -2.99 -24.97 -18.01
N GLY A 57 -4.01 -25.82 -18.16
CA GLY A 57 -5.01 -25.71 -19.23
C GLY A 57 -5.85 -24.43 -19.13
N GLN A 58 -5.95 -23.80 -17.95
CA GLN A 58 -6.65 -22.53 -17.74
C GLN A 58 -5.90 -21.31 -18.30
N TRP A 59 -4.67 -21.50 -18.80
CA TRP A 59 -3.77 -20.43 -19.26
C TRP A 59 -3.35 -20.64 -20.72
N THR A 60 -4.11 -21.43 -21.49
CA THR A 60 -3.74 -21.86 -22.85
C THR A 60 -3.91 -20.74 -23.89
N ASP A 61 -4.77 -19.77 -23.62
CA ASP A 61 -5.11 -18.63 -24.47
C ASP A 61 -4.49 -17.30 -23.98
N VAL A 62 -3.63 -17.34 -22.95
CA VAL A 62 -2.95 -16.15 -22.40
C VAL A 62 -2.11 -15.41 -23.45
N ASP A 63 -1.53 -16.13 -24.42
CA ASP A 63 -0.77 -15.52 -25.52
C ASP A 63 -1.67 -14.92 -26.61
N ASP A 64 -2.98 -15.19 -26.59
CA ASP A 64 -3.99 -14.71 -27.55
C ASP A 64 -4.66 -13.40 -27.08
N GLU A 65 -4.33 -12.89 -25.88
CA GLU A 65 -4.77 -11.59 -25.37
C GLU A 65 -4.15 -10.37 -26.10
N GLY A 66 -3.67 -10.56 -27.33
CA GLY A 66 -3.67 -9.50 -28.33
C GLY A 66 -2.77 -8.27 -28.08
N LEU A 67 -1.80 -8.31 -27.15
CA LEU A 67 -0.76 -7.28 -27.03
C LEU A 67 0.42 -7.50 -28.00
N GLY A 68 0.13 -7.93 -29.22
CA GLY A 68 1.12 -8.08 -30.27
C GLY A 68 0.70 -9.11 -31.29
N ALA A 69 0.02 -8.68 -32.36
CA ALA A 69 -0.11 -9.54 -33.53
C ALA A 69 1.30 -10.03 -33.91
N ARG A 70 1.46 -11.34 -34.06
CA ARG A 70 2.77 -11.97 -34.34
C ARG A 70 3.43 -11.41 -35.61
N ASP A 71 2.66 -10.75 -36.47
CA ASP A 71 3.08 -10.28 -37.78
C ASP A 71 3.23 -8.76 -37.92
N ARG A 72 3.03 -7.97 -36.86
CA ARG A 72 3.31 -6.52 -36.93
C ARG A 72 4.75 -6.24 -36.53
N HIS A 73 5.67 -6.48 -37.47
CA HIS A 73 6.97 -5.84 -37.44
C HIS A 73 6.72 -4.32 -37.51
N ALA A 74 7.16 -3.58 -36.49
CA ALA A 74 7.12 -2.12 -36.55
C ALA A 74 7.92 -1.64 -37.78
N PRO A 75 7.39 -0.70 -38.58
CA PRO A 75 8.11 -0.15 -39.73
C PRO A 75 9.35 0.65 -39.31
#